data_AF-A0A1E3GXL5-F1
#
_entry.id   AF-A0A1E3GXL5-F1
#
_cell.length_a   1.000
_cell.length_b   1.000
_cell.length_c   1.000
_cell.angle_alpha   90.00
_cell.angle_beta   90.00
_cell.angle_gamma   90.00
#
_symmetry.space_group_name_H-M   'P 1'
#
loop_
_entity.id
_entity.type
_entity.pdbx_description
1 polymer ?
#
loop_
_entity_poly.entity_id
_entity_poly.type
_entity_poly.pdbx_seq_one_letter_code
_entity_poly.pdbx_strand_id
1 'polypeptide(L)' 'MAIAADPALRTVALTGGDDYELALACRPEAFAALVAAGQAAGIPVTAIGRASKGEGLVVMGADGGQLDFASGSFSHF' A
#
# COMPACT_ATOMS: atom_id res chain seq x y z
N MET A 1 1.01 -16.45 -3.77
CA MET A 1 1.77 -15.18 -3.71
C MET A 1 2.62 -15.17 -2.46
N ALA A 2 3.80 -14.53 -2.46
CA ALA A 2 4.83 -14.67 -1.42
C ALA A 2 4.32 -14.48 0.03
N ILE A 3 3.53 -13.44 0.30
CA ILE A 3 2.93 -13.19 1.63
C ILE A 3 1.97 -14.31 2.08
N ALA A 4 1.25 -14.94 1.14
CA ALA A 4 0.37 -16.06 1.48
C ALA A 4 1.15 -17.34 1.81
N ALA A 5 2.37 -17.48 1.27
CA ALA A 5 3.27 -18.60 1.57
C ALA A 5 4.06 -18.35 2.87
N ASP A 6 4.42 -17.09 3.15
CA ASP A 6 5.08 -16.66 4.37
C ASP A 6 4.50 -15.30 4.84
N PRO A 7 3.59 -15.31 5.82
CA PRO A 7 3.01 -14.09 6.37
C PRO A 7 4.02 -13.10 6.97
N ALA A 8 5.22 -13.56 7.36
CA ALA A 8 6.27 -12.68 7.90
C ALA A 8 6.78 -11.68 6.85
N LEU A 9 6.69 -12.03 5.55
CA LEU A 9 7.06 -11.15 4.44
C LEU A 9 6.18 -9.89 4.33
N ARG A 10 5.04 -9.83 5.04
CA ARG A 10 4.21 -8.62 5.09
C ARG A 10 4.96 -7.44 5.66
N THR A 11 5.79 -7.64 6.69
CA THR A 11 6.61 -6.56 7.26
C THR A 11 7.60 -6.05 6.21
N VAL A 12 8.25 -6.95 5.47
CA VAL A 12 9.18 -6.57 4.38
C VAL A 12 8.46 -5.77 3.29
N ALA A 13 7.26 -6.19 2.88
CA ALA A 13 6.48 -5.46 1.89
C ALA A 13 6.02 -4.06 2.35
N LEU A 14 5.89 -3.84 3.67
CA LEU A 14 5.40 -2.57 4.23
C LEU A 14 6.52 -1.63 4.68
N THR A 15 7.70 -2.15 5.01
CA THR A 15 8.83 -1.38 5.55
C THR A 15 10.10 -1.54 4.71
N GLY A 16 10.00 -2.16 3.54
CA GLY A 16 11.11 -2.29 2.60
C GLY A 16 11.29 -1.04 1.75
N GLY A 17 11.59 -1.27 0.48
CA GLY A 17 11.84 -0.25 -0.54
C GLY A 17 12.29 -0.92 -1.84
N ASP A 18 12.81 -0.12 -2.77
CA ASP A 18 13.25 -0.57 -4.11
C ASP A 18 12.15 -1.22 -4.98
N ASP A 19 10.88 -0.92 -4.68
CA ASP A 19 9.76 -1.39 -5.50
C ASP A 19 9.68 -0.63 -6.84
N TYR A 20 10.11 0.63 -6.87
CA TYR A 20 9.95 1.55 -8.00
C TYR A 20 8.49 1.66 -8.52
N GLU A 21 7.53 1.38 -7.64
CA GLU A 21 6.08 1.44 -7.89
C GLU A 21 5.51 2.84 -7.61
N LEU A 22 4.34 3.13 -8.19
CA LEU A 22 3.63 4.39 -7.96
C LEU A 22 2.60 4.24 -6.83
N ALA A 23 2.80 4.98 -5.73
CA ALA A 23 1.77 5.23 -4.72
C ALA A 23 1.08 6.57 -4.99
N LEU A 24 -0.22 6.53 -5.25
CA LEU A 24 -1.00 7.72 -5.62
C LEU A 24 -2.37 7.75 -4.93
N ALA A 25 -2.90 8.96 -4.76
CA ALA A 25 -4.24 9.20 -4.25
C ALA A 25 -5.16 9.69 -5.38
N CYS A 26 -6.40 9.21 -5.39
CA CYS A 26 -7.45 9.72 -6.27
C CYS A 26 -8.75 9.91 -5.48
N ARG A 27 -9.66 10.72 -6.02
CA ARG A 27 -11.02 10.82 -5.50
C ARG A 27 -11.75 9.49 -5.71
N PRO A 28 -12.64 9.05 -4.78
CA PRO A 28 -13.37 7.80 -4.93
C PRO A 28 -14.10 7.66 -6.27
N GLU A 29 -14.67 8.75 -6.77
CA GLU A 29 -15.44 8.78 -8.02
C GLU A 29 -14.54 8.61 -9.26
N ALA A 30 -13.23 8.88 -9.13
CA ALA A 30 -12.25 8.73 -10.20
C ALA A 30 -11.59 7.33 -10.21
N PHE A 31 -11.77 6.52 -9.16
CA PHE A 31 -11.07 5.25 -9.02
C PHE A 31 -11.37 4.28 -10.16
N ALA A 32 -12.63 4.17 -10.59
CA ALA A 32 -13.01 3.31 -11.71
C ALA A 32 -12.31 3.71 -13.02
N ALA A 33 -12.21 5.02 -13.29
CA ALA A 33 -11.51 5.52 -14.47
C ALA A 33 -10.00 5.28 -14.40
N LEU A 34 -9.40 5.43 -13.22
CA LEU A 34 -7.99 5.12 -12.98
C LEU A 34 -7.69 3.63 -13.23
N VAL A 35 -8.52 2.73 -12.71
CA VAL A 35 -8.37 1.28 -12.92
C VAL A 35 -8.48 0.94 -14.41
N ALA A 36 -9.46 1.51 -15.12
CA ALA A 36 -9.62 1.30 -16.55
C ALA A 36 -8.40 1.80 -17.36
N ALA A 37 -7.85 2.96 -17.00
CA ALA A 37 -6.64 3.49 -17.63
C ALA A 37 -5.41 2.60 -17.36
N GLY A 38 -5.25 2.11 -16.12
CA GLY A 38 -4.20 1.16 -15.77
C GLY A 38 -4.31 -0.13 -16.57
N GLN A 39 -5.51 -0.73 -16.65
CA GLN A 39 -5.75 -1.92 -17.45
C GLN A 39 -5.41 -1.71 -18.93
N ALA A 40 -5.82 -0.58 -19.52
CA ALA A 40 -5.51 -0.24 -20.91
C ALA A 40 -3.99 -0.08 -21.14
N ALA A 41 -3.25 0.37 -20.13
CA ALA A 41 -1.79 0.50 -20.17
C ALA A 41 -1.04 -0.79 -19.77
N GLY A 42 -1.73 -1.85 -19.37
CA GLY A 42 -1.11 -3.07 -18.83
C GLY A 42 -0.51 -2.91 -17.43
N ILE A 43 -0.95 -1.89 -16.68
CA ILE A 43 -0.47 -1.56 -15.33
C ILE A 43 -1.57 -1.91 -14.32
N PRO A 44 -1.35 -2.90 -13.42
CA PRO A 44 -2.33 -3.23 -12.40
C PRO A 44 -2.47 -2.11 -11.38
N VAL A 45 -3.71 -1.80 -10.99
CA VAL A 45 -4.02 -0.80 -9.95
C VAL A 45 -4.75 -1.49 -8.81
N THR A 46 -4.26 -1.31 -7.58
CA THR A 46 -4.85 -1.88 -6.37
C THR A 46 -5.15 -0.77 -5.36
N ALA A 47 -6.37 -0.73 -4.84
CA ALA A 47 -6.70 0.13 -3.71
C ALA A 47 -6.13 -0.48 -2.42
N ILE A 48 -5.26 0.26 -1.73
CA ILE A 48 -4.58 -0.20 -0.50
C ILE A 48 -4.99 0.57 0.75
N GLY A 49 -5.87 1.58 0.63
CA GLY A 49 -6.29 2.38 1.77
C GLY A 49 -7.13 3.59 1.37
N ARG A 50 -7.37 4.47 2.36
CA ARG A 50 -8.12 5.71 2.19
C ARG A 50 -7.52 6.81 3.05
N ALA A 51 -7.38 8.01 2.48
CA ALA A 51 -7.06 9.20 3.26
C ALA A 51 -8.32 9.73 3.97
N SER A 52 -8.17 10.08 5.25
CA SER A 52 -9.20 10.72 6.08
C SER A 52 -8.63 11.99 6.73
N LYS A 53 -9.50 12.85 7.26
CA LYS A 53 -9.07 14.02 8.01
C LYS A 53 -8.24 13.57 9.24
N GLY A 54 -7.09 14.20 9.44
CA GLY A 54 -6.17 13.90 10.53
C GLY A 54 -4.73 13.83 10.05
N GLU A 55 -3.84 13.36 10.91
CA GLU A 55 -2.42 13.16 10.64
C GLU A 55 -2.02 11.72 11.02
N GLY A 56 -0.95 11.23 10.41
CA GLY A 56 -0.42 9.88 10.66
C GLY A 56 -0.89 8.82 9.67
N LEU A 57 -0.42 7.60 9.90
CA LEU A 57 -0.70 6.41 9.12
C LEU A 57 -1.15 5.30 10.06
N VAL A 58 -2.28 4.67 9.75
CA VAL A 58 -2.76 3.47 10.44
C VAL A 58 -2.71 2.33 9.45
N VAL A 59 -1.98 1.27 9.80
CA VAL A 59 -1.90 0.05 9.01
C VAL A 59 -2.65 -1.06 9.73
N MET A 60 -3.61 -1.68 9.03
CA MET A 60 -4.41 -2.76 9.58
C MET A 60 -3.87 -4.11 9.10
N GLY A 61 -3.72 -5.04 10.04
CA GLY A 61 -3.38 -6.42 9.78
C GLY A 61 -4.57 -7.20 9.21
N ALA A 62 -4.28 -8.39 8.70
CA ALA A 62 -5.29 -9.32 8.17
C ALA A 62 -6.31 -9.79 9.23
N ASP A 63 -5.96 -9.68 10.52
CA ASP A 63 -6.80 -9.98 11.68
C ASP A 63 -7.66 -8.77 12.11
N GLY A 64 -7.52 -7.63 11.45
CA GLY A 64 -8.19 -6.37 11.82
C GLY A 64 -7.53 -5.65 12.99
N GLY A 65 -6.39 -6.12 13.50
CA GLY A 65 -5.58 -5.41 14.48
C GLY A 65 -4.73 -4.32 13.84
N GLN A 66 -4.44 -3.24 14.56
CA GLN A 66 -3.45 -2.26 14.12
C GLN A 66 -2.05 -2.90 14.17
N LEU A 67 -1.27 -2.69 13.12
CA LEU A 67 0.14 -3.06 13.08
C LEU A 67 0.99 -1.86 13.47
N ASP A 68 1.82 -2.05 14.49
CA ASP A 68 2.88 -1.11 14.85
C ASP A 68 4.21 -1.66 14.34
N PHE A 69 4.92 -0.87 13.55
CA PHE A 69 6.24 -1.21 13.06
C PHE A 69 7.29 -0.58 13.97
N ALA A 70 8.23 -1.38 14.48
CA ALA A 70 9.28 -0.90 15.37
C ALA A 70 10.28 0.06 14.69
N SER A 71 10.30 0.11 13.36
CA SER A 71 11.16 1.00 12.56
C SER A 71 10.45 1.44 11.28
N GLY A 72 10.59 2.73 10.91
CA GLY A 72 10.31 3.18 9.55
C GLY A 72 11.33 2.62 8.56
N SER A 73 10.99 2.62 7.27
CA SER A 73 11.95 2.31 6.20
C SER A 73 12.86 3.51 5.89
N PHE A 74 13.85 3.26 5.03
CA PHE A 74 14.93 4.14 4.54
C PHE A 74 14.91 5.62 4.97
N SER A 75 15.93 6.02 5.76
CA SER A 75 16.29 7.42 6.02
C SER A 75 17.52 7.78 5.19
N HIS A 76 17.41 8.73 4.26
CA HIS A 76 18.59 9.39 3.70
C HIS A 76 19.08 10.42 4.72
N PHE A 77 20.20 10.09 5.36
CA PHE A 77 21.05 10.90 6.27
C PHE A 77 20.37 11.69 7.39
#